data_AF-A0AA38M8Z6-F1
#
_entry.id   AF-A0AA38M8Z6-F1
#
_cell.length_a   1.000
_cell.length_b   1.000
_cell.length_c   1.000
_cell.angle_alpha   90.00
_cell.angle_beta   90.00
_cell.angle_gamma   90.00
#
_symmetry.space_group_name_H-M   'P 1'
#
loop_
_entity.id
_entity.type
_entity.pdbx_description
1 polymer ?
#
loop_
_entity_poly.entity_id
_entity_poly.type
_entity_poly.pdbx_seq_one_letter_code
_entity_poly.pdbx_strand_id
1 'polypeptide(L)'
;MNERIRSTDQDIPIEERWEELQENIWKTSEEVLGFVKKDNKNRNEWFDEECRKAIEAGRSARQKYLKSKNEKNQKDYQEKRKEYKKICRNKKRAKMEEQIQQIEENFNKNEIRNFYQDVKKEKRGYQPRVIYCKDKDGNLIGDEQARIKRWAEHFEELLNEQDTQQDTNERVND
;
A
#
# COMPACT_ATOMS: atom_id res chain seq x y z
N MET A 1 12.15 -23.35 -9.47
CA MET A 1 11.02 -22.53 -9.95
C MET A 1 9.80 -23.43 -9.91
N ASN A 2 8.74 -23.08 -9.18
CA ASN A 2 7.62 -24.00 -8.92
C ASN A 2 6.92 -24.38 -10.23
N GLU A 3 6.88 -25.69 -10.54
CA GLU A 3 6.30 -26.24 -11.77
C GLU A 3 4.78 -25.95 -11.92
N ARG A 4 4.12 -25.54 -10.84
CA ARG A 4 2.69 -25.17 -10.78
C ARG A 4 2.29 -23.91 -11.54
N ILE A 5 3.24 -23.08 -12.00
CA ILE A 5 2.94 -21.82 -12.71
C ILE A 5 2.90 -22.02 -14.23
N ARG A 6 3.31 -23.20 -14.75
CA ARG A 6 3.20 -23.50 -16.17
C ARG A 6 1.77 -23.92 -16.51
N SER A 7 0.97 -22.98 -17.02
CA SER A 7 -0.34 -23.25 -17.66
C SER A 7 -0.14 -24.19 -18.85
N THR A 8 -0.63 -25.43 -18.74
CA THR A 8 -0.40 -26.49 -19.74
C THR A 8 -1.51 -26.66 -20.78
N ASP A 9 -2.61 -25.91 -20.74
CA ASP A 9 -3.70 -26.07 -21.72
C ASP A 9 -3.82 -24.88 -22.68
N GLN A 10 -3.66 -25.18 -23.97
CA GLN A 10 -3.73 -24.24 -25.11
C GLN A 10 -5.17 -24.02 -25.62
N ASP A 11 -6.17 -24.77 -25.13
CA ASP A 11 -7.55 -24.77 -25.64
C ASP A 11 -8.58 -24.05 -24.75
N ILE A 12 -8.13 -23.32 -23.73
CA ILE A 12 -8.99 -22.58 -22.78
C ILE A 12 -9.05 -21.09 -23.18
N PRO A 13 -10.23 -20.43 -23.14
CA PRO A 13 -10.36 -18.99 -23.34
C PRO A 13 -9.39 -18.17 -22.48
N ILE A 14 -8.88 -17.06 -23.01
CA ILE A 14 -7.79 -16.30 -22.35
C ILE A 14 -8.18 -15.73 -20.98
N GLU A 15 -9.45 -15.33 -20.79
CA GLU A 15 -9.99 -14.95 -19.50
C GLU A 15 -9.90 -16.06 -18.46
N GLU A 16 -10.28 -17.29 -18.83
CA GLU A 16 -10.24 -18.45 -17.92
C GLU A 16 -8.79 -18.83 -17.60
N ARG A 17 -7.88 -18.76 -18.58
CA ARG A 17 -6.43 -18.96 -18.33
C ARG A 17 -5.85 -17.92 -17.39
N TRP A 18 -6.29 -16.67 -17.50
CA TRP A 18 -5.84 -15.59 -16.62
C TRP A 18 -6.37 -15.77 -15.20
N GLU A 19 -7.65 -16.14 -15.05
CA GLU A 19 -8.24 -16.44 -13.74
C GLU A 19 -7.52 -17.62 -13.06
N GLU A 20 -7.24 -18.69 -13.80
CA GLU A 20 -6.50 -19.85 -13.30
C GLU A 20 -5.08 -19.47 -12.87
N LEU A 21 -4.36 -18.72 -13.71
CA LEU A 21 -3.01 -18.23 -13.38
C LEU A 21 -3.03 -17.36 -12.12
N GLN A 22 -3.98 -16.43 -12.04
CA GLN A 22 -4.13 -15.55 -10.89
C GLN A 22 -4.41 -16.38 -9.62
N GLU A 23 -5.35 -17.33 -9.67
CA GLU A 23 -5.63 -18.23 -8.55
C GLU A 23 -4.40 -19.04 -8.14
N ASN A 24 -3.66 -19.60 -9.10
CA ASN A 24 -2.46 -20.39 -8.84
C ASN A 24 -1.36 -19.56 -8.20
N ILE A 25 -1.18 -18.32 -8.64
CA ILE A 25 -0.25 -17.36 -8.01
C ILE A 25 -0.69 -17.06 -6.58
N TRP A 26 -1.98 -16.80 -6.34
CA TRP A 26 -2.51 -16.53 -5.00
C TRP A 26 -2.32 -17.73 -4.07
N LYS A 27 -2.75 -18.94 -4.48
CA LYS A 27 -2.61 -20.18 -3.71
C LYS A 27 -1.15 -20.48 -3.41
N THR A 28 -0.27 -20.40 -4.40
CA THR A 28 1.16 -20.65 -4.22
C THR A 28 1.79 -19.59 -3.30
N SER A 29 1.38 -18.33 -3.42
CA SER A 29 1.86 -17.26 -2.54
C SER A 29 1.39 -17.46 -1.10
N GLU A 30 0.15 -17.89 -0.89
CA GLU A 30 -0.40 -18.21 0.42
C GLU A 30 0.32 -19.42 1.05
N GLU A 31 0.57 -20.48 0.30
CA GLU A 31 1.29 -21.67 0.80
C GLU A 31 2.75 -21.38 1.15
N VAL A 32 3.46 -20.64 0.28
CA VAL A 32 4.92 -20.44 0.42
C VAL A 32 5.25 -19.25 1.32
N LEU A 33 4.54 -18.12 1.16
CA LEU A 33 4.84 -16.88 1.90
C LEU A 33 3.95 -16.74 3.15
N GLY A 34 2.75 -17.34 3.15
CA GLY A 34 1.77 -17.18 4.21
C GLY A 34 1.25 -15.74 4.34
N PHE A 35 0.36 -15.54 5.32
CA PHE A 35 -0.08 -14.19 5.70
C PHE A 35 0.72 -13.68 6.89
N VAL A 36 1.53 -12.66 6.68
CA VAL A 36 2.04 -11.86 7.79
C VAL A 36 0.88 -11.00 8.30
N LYS A 37 0.43 -11.25 9.53
CA LYS A 37 -0.42 -10.28 10.24
C LYS A 37 0.37 -8.98 10.30
N LYS A 38 0.00 -8.02 9.47
CA LYS A 38 0.54 -6.67 9.54
C LYS A 38 0.23 -6.19 10.94
N ASP A 39 1.25 -6.00 11.77
CA ASP A 39 1.10 -5.43 13.11
C ASP A 39 0.51 -4.03 12.95
N ASN A 40 -0.82 -3.96 12.90
CA ASN A 40 -1.58 -2.73 12.81
C ASN A 40 -1.46 -1.89 14.08
N LYS A 41 -0.76 -2.42 15.11
CA LYS A 41 -0.52 -1.78 16.41
C LYS A 41 -0.10 -0.32 16.25
N ASN A 42 0.68 0.03 15.23
CA ASN A 42 1.24 1.38 15.13
C ASN A 42 0.61 2.29 14.07
N ARG A 43 -0.37 1.84 13.29
CA ARG A 43 -0.73 2.58 12.06
C ARG A 43 -1.86 3.59 12.21
N ASN A 44 -2.80 3.39 13.15
CA ASN A 44 -3.86 4.35 13.49
C ASN A 44 -4.65 3.87 14.72
N GLU A 45 -4.09 3.96 15.92
CA GLU A 45 -4.81 3.55 17.16
C GLU A 45 -6.10 4.35 17.41
N TRP A 46 -6.18 5.58 16.89
CA TRP A 46 -7.36 6.44 17.06
C TRP A 46 -8.51 6.13 16.09
N PHE A 47 -8.24 5.39 15.00
CA PHE A 47 -9.23 5.15 13.94
C PHE A 47 -10.00 3.86 14.21
N ASP A 48 -11.20 4.03 14.76
CA ASP A 48 -12.05 2.96 15.21
C ASP A 48 -13.16 2.59 14.19
N GLU A 49 -13.97 1.60 14.57
CA GLU A 49 -15.09 1.12 13.76
C GLU A 49 -16.19 2.18 13.60
N GLU A 50 -16.34 3.07 14.57
CA GLU A 50 -17.24 4.23 14.49
C GLU A 50 -16.80 5.19 13.37
N CYS A 51 -15.50 5.49 13.28
CA CYS A 51 -14.95 6.27 12.18
C CYS A 51 -15.20 5.60 10.82
N ARG A 52 -15.03 4.27 10.71
CA ARG A 52 -15.32 3.52 9.48
C ARG A 52 -16.77 3.66 9.06
N LYS A 53 -17.70 3.36 9.96
CA LYS A 53 -19.15 3.44 9.70
C LYS A 53 -19.58 4.86 9.32
N ALA A 54 -19.05 5.87 9.99
CA ALA A 54 -19.38 7.27 9.68
C ALA A 54 -18.87 7.69 8.29
N ILE A 55 -17.65 7.27 7.92
CA ILE A 55 -17.08 7.54 6.59
C ILE A 55 -17.88 6.79 5.51
N GLU A 56 -18.26 5.55 5.76
CA GLU A 56 -19.07 4.75 4.84
C GLU A 56 -20.45 5.36 4.62
N ALA A 57 -21.12 5.84 5.68
CA ALA A 57 -22.36 6.59 5.57
C ALA A 57 -22.17 7.86 4.72
N GLY A 58 -21.08 8.60 4.92
CA GLY A 58 -20.72 9.75 4.10
C GLY A 58 -20.45 9.40 2.63
N ARG A 59 -19.80 8.24 2.37
CA ARG A 59 -19.53 7.73 1.02
C ARG A 59 -20.83 7.36 0.31
N SER A 60 -21.74 6.69 1.00
CA SER A 60 -23.07 6.33 0.50
C SER A 60 -23.92 7.57 0.18
N ALA A 61 -23.93 8.57 1.07
CA ALA A 61 -24.61 9.85 0.81
C ALA A 61 -24.00 10.59 -0.40
N ARG A 62 -22.66 10.58 -0.54
CA ARG A 62 -21.98 11.14 -1.71
C ARG A 62 -22.40 10.44 -2.99
N GLN A 63 -22.48 9.10 -2.98
CA GLN A 63 -22.92 8.33 -4.15
C GLN A 63 -24.37 8.69 -4.53
N LYS A 64 -25.28 8.82 -3.57
CA LYS A 64 -26.67 9.24 -3.82
C LYS A 64 -26.73 10.64 -4.44
N TYR A 65 -25.96 11.60 -3.91
CA TYR A 65 -25.86 12.95 -4.47
C TYR A 65 -25.29 12.97 -5.90
N LEU A 66 -24.28 12.13 -6.20
CA LEU A 66 -23.72 12.05 -7.54
C LEU A 66 -24.69 11.43 -8.55
N LYS A 67 -25.50 10.44 -8.14
CA LYS A 67 -26.54 9.83 -8.97
C LYS A 67 -27.71 10.77 -9.23
N SER A 68 -28.12 11.54 -8.22
CA SER A 68 -29.24 12.48 -8.30
C SER A 68 -28.91 13.77 -7.55
N LYS A 69 -28.56 14.81 -8.32
CA LYS A 69 -28.13 16.11 -7.81
C LYS A 69 -29.32 16.97 -7.40
N ASN A 70 -29.98 16.56 -6.32
CA ASN A 70 -31.13 17.26 -5.74
C ASN A 70 -30.72 17.96 -4.43
N GLU A 71 -31.44 19.02 -4.05
CA GLU A 71 -31.16 19.80 -2.83
C GLU A 71 -31.20 18.92 -1.57
N LYS A 72 -32.16 17.98 -1.49
CA LYS A 72 -32.26 17.01 -0.39
C LYS A 72 -31.00 16.14 -0.26
N ASN A 73 -30.52 15.59 -1.37
CA ASN A 73 -29.33 14.73 -1.39
C ASN A 73 -28.06 15.55 -1.10
N GLN A 74 -28.02 16.82 -1.52
CA GLN A 74 -26.94 17.73 -1.21
C GLN A 74 -26.88 18.03 0.29
N LYS A 75 -28.01 18.31 0.94
CA LYS A 75 -28.10 18.53 2.39
C LYS A 75 -27.67 17.28 3.17
N ASP A 76 -28.20 16.11 2.81
CA ASP A 76 -27.84 14.83 3.42
C ASP A 76 -26.33 14.54 3.32
N TYR A 77 -25.73 14.73 2.14
CA TYR A 77 -24.29 14.58 1.96
C TYR A 77 -23.48 15.59 2.81
N GLN A 78 -23.92 16.85 2.88
CA GLN A 78 -23.24 17.86 3.69
C GLN A 78 -23.31 17.54 5.19
N GLU A 79 -24.46 17.10 5.68
CA GLU A 79 -24.66 16.69 7.07
C GLU A 79 -23.78 15.50 7.42
N LYS A 80 -23.85 14.42 6.62
CA LYS A 80 -23.00 13.24 6.82
C LYS A 80 -21.52 13.56 6.73
N ARG A 81 -21.14 14.50 5.85
CA ARG A 81 -19.76 15.00 5.75
C ARG A 81 -19.30 15.76 6.98
N LYS A 82 -20.16 16.59 7.58
CA LYS A 82 -19.85 17.27 8.84
C LYS A 82 -19.73 16.27 9.98
N GLU A 83 -20.64 15.30 10.03
CA GLU A 83 -20.71 14.26 11.04
C GLU A 83 -19.44 13.40 11.08
N TYR A 84 -19.07 12.73 9.97
CA TYR A 84 -17.89 11.86 10.00
C TYR A 84 -16.59 12.63 10.27
N LYS A 85 -16.48 13.88 9.78
CA LYS A 85 -15.32 14.74 10.06
C LYS A 85 -15.23 15.10 11.53
N LYS A 86 -16.38 15.38 12.17
CA LYS A 86 -16.45 15.68 13.60
C LYS A 86 -16.01 14.45 14.42
N ILE A 87 -16.53 13.27 14.10
CA ILE A 87 -16.18 12.02 14.77
C ILE A 87 -14.67 11.76 14.65
N CYS A 88 -14.14 11.75 13.43
CA CYS A 88 -12.70 11.51 13.20
C CYS A 88 -11.82 12.53 13.92
N ARG A 89 -12.19 13.81 13.90
CA ARG A 89 -11.43 14.86 14.60
C ARG A 89 -11.45 14.67 16.10
N ASN A 90 -12.59 14.31 16.67
CA ASN A 90 -12.72 14.09 18.11
C ASN A 90 -11.91 12.86 18.56
N LYS A 91 -12.00 11.74 17.82
CA LYS A 91 -11.23 10.53 18.11
C LYS A 91 -9.72 10.77 18.02
N LYS A 92 -9.28 11.46 16.97
CA LYS A 92 -7.88 11.86 16.82
C LYS A 92 -7.41 12.74 17.97
N ARG A 93 -8.22 13.71 18.41
CA ARG A 93 -7.90 14.60 19.53
C ARG A 93 -7.82 13.83 20.85
N ALA A 94 -8.79 12.97 21.13
CA ALA A 94 -8.80 12.15 22.35
C ALA A 94 -7.54 11.28 22.45
N LYS A 95 -7.10 10.68 21.34
CA LYS A 95 -5.85 9.91 21.35
C LYS A 95 -4.61 10.79 21.56
N MET A 96 -4.59 11.99 20.98
CA MET A 96 -3.50 12.95 21.20
C MET A 96 -3.44 13.39 22.68
N GLU A 97 -4.59 13.63 23.31
CA GLU A 97 -4.68 13.96 24.74
C GLU A 97 -4.17 12.80 25.61
N GLU A 98 -4.55 11.55 25.31
CA GLU A 98 -4.03 10.35 25.98
C GLU A 98 -2.50 10.23 25.84
N GLN A 99 -1.95 10.51 24.66
CA GLN A 99 -0.50 10.49 24.43
C GLN A 99 0.23 11.58 25.22
N ILE A 100 -0.34 12.78 25.33
CA ILE A 100 0.23 13.88 26.15
C ILE A 100 0.19 13.51 27.63
N GLN A 101 -0.92 12.96 28.12
CA GLN A 101 -1.03 12.48 29.50
C GLN A 101 0.03 11.41 29.80
N GLN A 102 0.26 10.47 28.89
CA GLN A 102 1.31 9.47 29.04
C GLN A 102 2.71 10.10 29.13
N ILE A 103 2.99 11.14 28.34
CA ILE A 103 4.26 11.89 28.40
C ILE A 103 4.42 12.56 29.77
N GLU A 104 3.38 13.21 30.27
CA GLU A 104 3.37 13.86 31.59
C GLU A 104 3.55 12.85 32.72
N GLU A 105 2.89 11.68 32.64
CA GLU A 105 3.08 10.60 33.61
C GLU A 105 4.51 10.07 33.61
N ASN A 106 5.11 9.85 32.43
CA ASN A 106 6.48 9.37 32.31
C ASN A 106 7.47 10.38 32.90
N PHE A 107 7.19 11.68 32.77
CA PHE A 107 7.96 12.74 33.42
C PHE A 107 7.81 12.67 34.95
N ASN A 108 6.58 12.59 35.45
CA ASN A 108 6.29 12.53 36.90
C ASN A 108 6.87 11.27 37.57
N LYS A 109 6.94 10.15 36.85
CA LYS A 109 7.52 8.88 37.32
C LYS A 109 9.05 8.83 37.19
N ASN A 110 9.71 9.90 36.73
CA ASN A 110 11.14 9.94 36.41
C ASN A 110 11.58 8.86 35.38
N GLU A 111 10.69 8.42 34.49
CA GLU A 111 11.01 7.51 33.39
C GLU A 111 11.63 8.26 32.20
N ILE A 112 12.81 8.83 32.42
CA ILE A 112 13.48 9.76 31.49
C ILE A 112 13.60 9.18 30.07
N ARG A 113 13.93 7.89 29.94
CA ARG A 113 14.05 7.22 28.64
C ARG A 113 12.73 7.19 27.87
N ASN A 114 11.64 6.84 28.54
CA ASN A 114 10.32 6.73 27.92
C ASN A 114 9.79 8.13 27.56
N PHE A 115 9.96 9.10 28.47
CA PHE A 115 9.66 10.51 28.21
C PHE A 115 10.32 11.03 26.92
N TYR A 116 11.65 10.91 26.79
CA TYR A 116 12.34 11.39 25.59
C TYR A 116 11.97 10.59 24.33
N GLN A 117 11.66 9.30 24.45
CA GLN A 117 11.18 8.51 23.31
C GLN A 117 9.82 9.00 22.82
N ASP A 118 8.89 9.27 23.73
CA ASP A 118 7.53 9.70 23.38
C ASP A 118 7.51 11.14 22.85
N VAL A 119 8.27 12.06 23.48
CA VAL A 119 8.48 13.41 22.93
C VAL A 119 9.12 13.35 21.54
N LYS A 120 10.10 12.46 21.33
CA LYS A 120 10.72 12.28 20.02
C LYS A 120 9.72 11.75 19.00
N LYS A 121 8.86 10.78 19.35
CA LYS A 121 7.81 10.26 18.46
C LYS A 121 6.87 11.37 18.02
N GLU A 122 6.42 12.21 18.96
CA GLU A 122 5.49 13.31 18.68
C GLU A 122 6.13 14.38 17.78
N LYS A 123 7.39 14.74 18.03
CA LYS A 123 8.12 15.76 17.25
C LYS A 123 8.62 15.26 15.88
N ARG A 124 8.71 13.96 15.65
CA ARG A 124 9.38 13.37 14.47
C ARG A 124 8.72 13.76 13.14
N GLY A 125 7.43 14.09 13.15
CA GLY A 125 6.68 14.49 11.97
C GLY A 125 6.69 13.43 10.84
N TYR A 126 6.32 13.85 9.63
CA TYR A 126 6.40 13.00 8.45
C TYR A 126 7.85 12.80 8.03
N GLN A 127 8.25 11.54 7.90
CA GLN A 127 9.55 11.16 7.37
C GLN A 127 9.32 10.47 6.02
N PRO A 128 9.68 11.12 4.89
CA PRO A 128 9.54 10.50 3.58
C PRO A 128 10.36 9.21 3.56
N ARG A 129 9.75 8.13 3.07
CA ARG A 129 10.52 6.93 2.75
C ARG A 129 11.37 7.25 1.54
N VAL A 130 12.69 7.24 1.72
CA VAL A 130 13.60 7.36 0.58
C VAL A 130 13.62 6.00 -0.12
N ILE A 131 13.17 5.98 -1.37
CA ILE A 131 13.13 4.78 -2.20
C ILE A 131 14.45 4.73 -2.97
N TYR A 132 15.24 3.71 -2.71
CA TYR A 132 16.48 3.43 -3.45
C TYR A 132 16.31 2.18 -4.30
N CYS A 133 16.90 2.17 -5.49
CA CYS A 133 17.13 0.94 -6.25
C CYS A 133 18.63 0.77 -6.50
N LYS A 134 19.05 -0.44 -6.86
CA LYS A 134 20.44 -0.70 -7.25
C LYS A 134 20.60 -0.52 -8.76
N ASP A 135 21.69 0.11 -9.17
CA ASP A 135 22.13 0.07 -10.57
C ASP A 135 22.68 -1.32 -10.95
N LYS A 136 23.20 -1.49 -12.17
CA LYS A 136 23.80 -2.76 -12.62
C LYS A 136 25.07 -3.10 -11.86
N ASP A 137 25.83 -2.08 -11.46
CA ASP A 137 27.09 -2.22 -10.73
C ASP A 137 26.88 -2.41 -9.20
N GLY A 138 25.62 -2.35 -8.75
CA GLY A 138 25.23 -2.54 -7.36
C GLY A 138 25.19 -1.27 -6.50
N ASN A 139 25.40 -0.08 -7.08
CA ASN A 139 25.33 1.21 -6.39
C ASN A 139 23.88 1.65 -6.15
N LEU A 140 23.66 2.43 -5.09
CA LEU A 140 22.33 2.93 -4.73
C LEU A 140 21.96 4.18 -5.53
N ILE A 141 20.84 4.11 -6.23
CA ILE A 141 20.20 5.22 -6.94
C ILE A 141 19.03 5.75 -6.10
N GLY A 142 19.11 7.02 -5.68
CA GLY A 142 18.03 7.73 -4.97
C GLY A 142 17.27 8.74 -5.82
N ASP A 143 17.84 9.18 -6.95
CA ASP A 143 17.23 10.15 -7.85
C ASP A 143 16.08 9.55 -8.66
N GLU A 144 15.00 10.31 -8.85
CA GLU A 144 13.79 9.81 -9.50
C GLU A 144 14.00 9.47 -10.97
N GLN A 145 14.70 10.33 -11.73
CA GLN A 145 14.93 10.10 -13.15
C GLN A 145 15.86 8.91 -13.37
N ALA A 146 16.91 8.81 -12.57
CA ALA A 146 17.83 7.68 -12.61
C ALA A 146 17.14 6.36 -12.25
N ARG A 147 16.19 6.36 -11.29
CA ARG A 147 15.38 5.16 -11.00
C ARG A 147 14.53 4.75 -12.20
N ILE A 148 13.83 5.69 -12.84
CA ILE A 148 12.98 5.39 -14.01
C ILE A 148 13.82 4.78 -15.13
N LYS A 149 14.99 5.37 -15.41
CA LYS A 149 15.92 4.85 -16.40
C LYS A 149 16.39 3.43 -16.05
N ARG A 150 16.75 3.19 -14.79
CA ARG A 150 17.16 1.86 -14.30
C ARG A 150 16.05 0.82 -14.45
N TRP A 151 14.79 1.21 -14.22
CA TRP A 151 13.64 0.33 -14.44
C TRP A 151 13.44 -0.01 -15.92
N ALA A 152 13.55 0.97 -16.81
CA ALA A 152 13.48 0.74 -18.25
C ALA A 152 14.57 -0.24 -18.70
N GLU A 153 15.83 0.01 -18.31
CA GLU A 153 16.96 -0.89 -18.59
C GLU A 153 16.72 -2.30 -18.05
N HIS A 154 16.20 -2.44 -16.82
CA HIS A 154 15.97 -3.76 -16.22
C HIS A 154 14.95 -4.58 -17.01
N PHE A 155 13.83 -3.97 -17.39
CA PHE A 155 12.76 -4.67 -18.11
C PHE A 155 13.12 -4.93 -19.56
N GLU A 156 13.88 -4.04 -20.19
CA GLU A 156 14.41 -4.27 -21.54
C GLU A 156 15.30 -5.52 -21.58
N GLU A 157 16.24 -5.65 -20.63
CA GLU A 157 17.07 -6.86 -20.50
C GLU A 157 16.22 -8.10 -20.18
N LEU A 158 15.36 -8.01 -19.17
CA LEU A 158 14.57 -9.15 -18.70
C LEU A 158 13.60 -9.70 -19.75
N LEU A 159 12.99 -8.84 -20.57
CA LEU A 159 11.92 -9.21 -21.49
C LEU A 159 12.42 -9.50 -22.91
N ASN A 160 13.56 -8.91 -23.32
CA ASN A 160 14.08 -9.05 -24.69
C ASN A 160 15.25 -10.05 -24.80
N GLU A 161 15.67 -10.68 -23.70
CA GLU A 161 16.74 -11.70 -23.70
C GLU A 161 16.41 -13.00 -24.46
N GLN A 162 15.17 -13.19 -24.95
CA GLN A 162 14.81 -14.38 -25.75
C GLN A 162 15.02 -14.23 -27.26
N ASP A 163 15.30 -13.03 -27.78
CA ASP A 163 15.45 -12.82 -29.24
C ASP A 163 16.87 -13.07 -29.75
N THR A 164 17.88 -13.24 -28.90
CA THR A 164 19.29 -13.31 -29.33
C THR A 164 19.87 -14.72 -29.47
N GLN A 165 19.13 -15.78 -29.16
CA GLN A 165 19.62 -17.16 -29.31
C GLN A 165 19.16 -17.90 -30.59
N GLN A 166 18.38 -17.26 -31.47
CA GLN A 166 17.91 -17.91 -32.71
C GLN A 166 18.63 -17.49 -34.00
N ASP A 167 19.45 -16.43 -34.00
CA ASP A 167 20.00 -15.86 -35.25
C ASP A 167 21.46 -16.23 -35.59
N THR A 168 22.12 -17.15 -34.86
CA THR A 168 23.52 -17.53 -35.15
C THR A 168 23.72 -18.86 -35.87
N ASN A 169 22.66 -19.58 -36.27
CA ASN A 169 22.78 -20.94 -36.84
C ASN A 169 22.42 -21.10 -38.34
N GLU A 170 22.40 -20.03 -39.15
CA GLU A 170 22.15 -20.16 -40.61
C GLU A 170 23.19 -19.48 -41.52
N ARG A 171 24.44 -19.30 -41.07
CA ARG A 171 25.52 -18.79 -41.95
C ARG A 171 26.82 -19.59 -41.87
N VAL A 172 26.75 -20.91 -41.96
CA VAL A 172 27.81 -21.73 -42.59
C VAL A 172 27.17 -23.00 -43.15
N ASN A 173 27.00 -23.07 -44.46
CA ASN A 173 27.30 -24.23 -45.29
C ASN A 173 27.17 -23.82 -46.76
N ASP A 174 28.21 -24.15 -47.51
CA ASP A 174 28.39 -23.96 -48.95
C ASP A 174 27.23 -24.52 -49.80
#